data_AF-A0AAV7JI43-F1
#
_entry.id   AF-A0AAV7JI43-F1
#
_cell.length_a   1.000
_cell.length_b   1.000
_cell.length_c   1.000
_cell.angle_alpha   90.00
_cell.angle_beta   90.00
_cell.angle_gamma   90.00
#
_symmetry.space_group_name_H-M   'P 1'
#
loop_
_entity.id
_entity.type
_entity.pdbx_description
1 polymer ?
#
loop_
_entity_poly.entity_id
_entity_poly.type
_entity_poly.pdbx_seq_one_letter_code
_entity_poly.pdbx_strand_id
1 'polypeptide(L)'
;MDVSFLDDDQWLNDLAFLVDITKYLTDLNLTLQGRKQFVDNLYEHVKASINKLQLFHQQFILKKVVHFSTLSSRKSETVNHDKYCTLINSLIDGFKLRFSDFSDKFDEMELFGTDSTNVPGMFQLELIEIQNSSERKRTFAEHDLLTFYGQYATSDLFPFLSKHALRFLSLFGNTYCCEQLFLNENKC
;
A
#
# COMPACT_ATOMS: atom_id res chain seq x y z
N MET A 1 36.91 6.96 22.79
CA MET A 1 35.56 6.72 22.23
C MET A 1 34.80 6.03 23.35
N ASP A 2 33.77 6.68 23.87
CA ASP A 2 32.97 6.12 24.98
C ASP A 2 32.08 5.02 24.42
N VAL A 3 32.27 3.79 24.89
CA VAL A 3 31.62 2.57 24.37
C VAL A 3 30.49 2.12 25.29
N SER A 4 30.16 2.92 26.31
CA SER A 4 29.15 2.62 27.35
C SER A 4 27.75 2.29 26.80
N PHE A 5 27.40 2.79 25.61
CA PHE A 5 26.14 2.48 24.95
C PHE A 5 26.04 1.03 24.45
N LEU A 6 27.16 0.32 24.27
CA LEU A 6 27.16 -1.11 23.89
C LEU A 6 26.78 -2.03 25.06
N ASP A 7 26.69 -1.51 26.28
CA ASP A 7 26.19 -2.21 27.46
C ASP A 7 24.78 -1.73 27.87
N ASP A 8 24.25 -0.71 27.21
CA ASP A 8 22.91 -0.18 27.45
C ASP A 8 21.86 -1.04 26.72
N ASP A 9 21.14 -1.85 27.50
CA ASP A 9 20.12 -2.75 26.98
C ASP A 9 18.97 -2.00 26.28
N GLN A 10 18.63 -0.79 26.71
CA GLN A 10 17.58 0.02 26.08
C GLN A 10 18.06 0.57 24.73
N TRP A 11 19.29 1.09 24.67
CA TRP A 11 19.88 1.59 23.42
C TRP A 11 19.97 0.49 22.35
N LEU A 12 20.47 -0.69 22.75
CA LEU A 12 20.58 -1.83 21.85
C LEU A 12 19.21 -2.37 21.40
N ASN A 13 18.19 -2.30 22.26
CA ASN A 13 16.81 -2.63 21.87
C ASN A 13 16.29 -1.63 20.83
N ASP A 14 16.54 -0.33 21.03
CA ASP A 14 16.12 0.71 20.08
C ASP A 14 16.78 0.50 18.72
N LEU A 15 18.09 0.21 18.71
CA LEU A 15 18.83 -0.10 17.50
C LEU A 15 18.27 -1.35 16.81
N ALA A 16 18.03 -2.44 17.55
CA ALA A 16 17.49 -3.68 17.00
C ALA A 16 16.10 -3.48 16.38
N PHE A 17 15.22 -2.72 17.05
CA PHE A 17 13.93 -2.33 16.51
C PHE A 17 14.08 -1.51 15.22
N LEU A 18 14.99 -0.52 15.21
CA LEU A 18 15.25 0.32 14.03
C LEU A 18 15.75 -0.51 12.84
N VAL A 19 16.66 -1.45 13.06
CA VAL A 19 17.15 -2.34 12.00
C VAL A 19 16.00 -3.13 11.36
N ASP A 20 15.14 -3.74 12.18
CA ASP A 20 14.02 -4.55 11.67
C ASP A 20 12.97 -3.69 10.96
N ILE A 21 12.56 -2.54 11.53
CA ILE A 21 11.53 -1.69 10.91
C ILE A 21 12.05 -0.98 9.66
N THR A 22 13.30 -0.53 9.64
CA THR A 22 13.89 0.09 8.45
C THR A 22 14.05 -0.91 7.33
N LYS A 23 14.40 -2.17 7.63
CA LYS A 23 14.39 -3.25 6.63
C LYS A 23 13.00 -3.44 6.05
N TYR A 24 11.98 -3.56 6.89
CA TYR A 24 10.59 -3.67 6.45
C TYR A 24 10.17 -2.51 5.53
N LEU A 25 10.47 -1.26 5.93
CA LEU A 25 10.15 -0.07 5.14
C LEU A 25 10.95 -0.01 3.83
N THR A 26 12.19 -0.51 3.83
CA THR A 26 13.02 -0.60 2.62
C THR A 26 12.45 -1.62 1.64
N ASP A 27 12.06 -2.80 2.12
CA ASP A 27 11.45 -3.85 1.30
C ASP A 27 10.11 -3.38 0.71
N LEU A 28 9.30 -2.65 1.50
CA LEU A 28 8.10 -2.01 1.02
C LEU A 28 8.40 -0.96 -0.05
N ASN A 29 9.35 -0.06 0.21
CA ASN A 29 9.73 0.97 -0.75
C ASN A 29 10.23 0.36 -2.06
N LEU A 30 11.02 -0.72 -2.01
CA LEU A 30 11.47 -1.46 -3.19
C LEU A 30 10.31 -2.12 -3.94
N THR A 31 9.33 -2.66 -3.20
CA THR A 31 8.11 -3.21 -3.79
C THR A 31 7.40 -2.11 -4.57
N LEU A 32 7.07 -1.00 -3.91
CA LEU A 32 6.40 0.14 -4.54
C LEU A 32 7.21 0.76 -5.69
N GLN A 33 8.55 0.74 -5.63
CA GLN A 33 9.45 1.22 -6.68
C GLN A 33 9.65 0.27 -7.86
N GLY A 34 9.14 -0.95 -7.80
CA GLY A 34 9.29 -1.95 -8.85
C GLY A 34 8.82 -1.41 -10.21
N ARG A 35 9.70 -1.47 -11.23
CA ARG A 35 9.30 -1.15 -12.61
C ARG A 35 8.20 -2.13 -13.02
N LYS A 36 7.05 -1.60 -13.45
CA LYS A 36 5.82 -2.33 -13.86
C LYS A 36 4.86 -2.72 -12.73
N GLN A 37 4.85 -2.02 -11.59
CA GLN A 37 3.73 -2.16 -10.66
C GLN A 37 2.52 -1.37 -11.17
N PHE A 38 1.43 -2.09 -11.41
CA PHE A 38 0.14 -1.49 -11.75
C PHE A 38 -0.47 -0.81 -10.52
N VAL A 39 -1.41 0.10 -10.77
CA VAL A 39 -2.00 1.00 -9.76
C VAL A 39 -2.79 0.25 -8.67
N ASP A 40 -3.56 -0.75 -9.09
CA ASP A 40 -4.19 -1.77 -8.26
C ASP A 40 -3.16 -2.54 -7.43
N ASN A 41 -2.09 -3.04 -8.05
CA ASN A 41 -1.03 -3.77 -7.34
C ASN A 41 -0.34 -2.89 -6.29
N LEU A 42 -0.08 -1.62 -6.60
CA LEU A 42 0.51 -0.66 -5.66
C LEU A 42 -0.37 -0.47 -4.43
N TYR A 43 -1.68 -0.29 -4.63
CA TYR A 43 -2.62 -0.15 -3.51
C TYR A 43 -2.74 -1.45 -2.70
N GLU A 44 -2.80 -2.61 -3.34
CA GLU A 44 -2.78 -3.90 -2.65
C GLU A 44 -1.53 -4.06 -1.78
N HIS A 45 -0.37 -3.65 -2.28
CA HIS A 45 0.88 -3.64 -1.51
C HIS A 45 0.82 -2.67 -0.32
N VAL A 46 0.28 -1.46 -0.50
CA VAL A 46 0.08 -0.50 0.60
C VAL A 46 -0.90 -1.05 1.63
N LYS A 47 -2.05 -1.57 1.22
CA LYS A 47 -3.07 -2.17 2.09
C LYS A 47 -2.51 -3.36 2.88
N ALA A 48 -1.83 -4.27 2.19
CA ALA A 48 -1.13 -5.40 2.84
C ALA A 48 -0.09 -4.91 3.86
N SER A 49 0.59 -3.80 3.58
CA SER A 49 1.59 -3.23 4.47
C SER A 49 0.99 -2.58 5.71
N ILE A 50 -0.13 -1.86 5.57
CA ILE A 50 -0.89 -1.33 6.71
C ILE A 50 -1.36 -2.50 7.59
N ASN A 51 -1.89 -3.58 6.99
CA ASN A 51 -2.33 -4.77 7.74
C ASN A 51 -1.17 -5.46 8.49
N LYS A 52 0.02 -5.55 7.88
CA LYS A 52 1.22 -6.07 8.55
C LYS A 52 1.64 -5.20 9.73
N LEU A 53 1.62 -3.88 9.59
CA LEU A 53 1.92 -2.96 10.69
C LEU A 53 0.89 -3.09 11.82
N GLN A 54 -0.40 -3.26 11.51
CA GLN A 54 -1.44 -3.53 12.50
C GLN A 54 -1.20 -4.85 13.24
N LEU A 55 -0.78 -5.90 12.52
CA LEU A 55 -0.38 -7.15 13.16
C LEU A 55 0.82 -6.94 14.08
N PHE A 56 1.84 -6.19 13.66
CA PHE A 56 3.00 -5.89 14.50
C PHE A 56 2.58 -5.15 15.77
N HIS A 57 1.74 -4.13 15.65
CA HIS A 57 1.16 -3.42 16.78
C HIS A 57 0.47 -4.36 17.78
N GLN A 58 -0.38 -5.28 17.29
CA GLN A 58 -1.03 -6.29 18.13
C GLN A 58 -0.03 -7.23 18.81
N GLN A 59 1.03 -7.64 18.11
CA GLN A 59 2.09 -8.48 18.70
C GLN A 59 2.82 -7.74 19.82
N PHE A 60 3.13 -6.45 19.65
CA PHE A 60 3.75 -5.64 20.71
C PHE A 60 2.85 -5.50 21.95
N ILE A 61 1.54 -5.31 21.79
CA ILE A 61 0.58 -5.35 22.90
C ILE A 61 0.65 -6.70 23.65
N LEU A 62 0.77 -7.79 22.90
CA LEU A 62 0.89 -9.15 23.45
C LEU A 62 2.28 -9.48 23.97
N LYS A 63 3.20 -8.51 23.99
CA LYS A 63 4.62 -8.68 24.37
C LYS A 63 5.35 -9.74 23.52
N LYS A 64 5.06 -9.75 22.22
CA LYS A 64 5.64 -10.64 21.21
C LYS A 64 6.33 -9.85 20.12
N VAL A 65 7.51 -10.32 19.70
CA VAL A 65 8.35 -9.67 18.68
C VAL A 65 8.70 -10.63 17.52
N VAL A 66 7.78 -11.54 17.19
CA VAL A 66 8.00 -12.67 16.26
C VAL A 66 8.52 -12.25 14.88
N HIS A 67 8.13 -11.06 14.40
CA HIS A 67 8.52 -10.54 13.08
C HIS A 67 9.72 -9.59 13.10
N PHE A 68 10.30 -9.35 14.29
CA PHE A 68 11.46 -8.49 14.50
C PHE A 68 12.64 -9.38 14.83
N SER A 69 13.33 -9.88 13.80
CA SER A 69 14.40 -10.87 13.93
C SER A 69 15.57 -10.38 14.78
N THR A 70 15.94 -9.11 14.64
CA THR A 70 17.04 -8.51 15.39
C THR A 70 16.61 -8.27 16.84
N LEU A 71 15.41 -7.72 17.04
CA LEU A 71 14.88 -7.45 18.38
C LEU A 71 14.59 -8.74 19.17
N SER A 72 14.17 -9.82 18.50
CA SER A 72 13.88 -11.11 19.14
C SER A 72 15.12 -11.83 19.67
N SER A 73 16.33 -11.44 19.22
CA SER A 73 17.60 -11.91 19.77
C SER A 73 17.99 -11.23 21.09
N ARG A 74 17.27 -10.18 21.49
CA ARG A 74 17.52 -9.40 22.70
C ARG A 74 16.85 -10.05 23.92
N LYS A 75 17.23 -9.64 25.12
CA LYS A 75 16.61 -10.10 26.37
C LYS A 75 15.17 -9.58 26.45
N SER A 76 14.20 -10.49 26.46
CA SER A 76 12.77 -10.17 26.44
C SER A 76 12.35 -9.21 27.57
N GLU A 77 12.94 -9.33 28.78
CA GLU A 77 12.55 -8.48 29.93
C GLU A 77 12.93 -7.01 29.75
N THR A 78 13.88 -6.71 28.86
CA THR A 78 14.40 -5.35 28.66
C THR A 78 13.68 -4.60 27.54
N VAL A 79 12.83 -5.28 26.77
CA VAL A 79 12.18 -4.71 25.58
C VAL A 79 11.04 -3.78 26.00
N ASN A 80 11.14 -2.51 25.58
CA ASN A 80 10.10 -1.51 25.79
C ASN A 80 8.97 -1.63 24.75
N HIS A 81 8.06 -2.57 24.99
CA HIS A 81 6.97 -2.88 24.09
C HIS A 81 6.02 -1.70 23.87
N ASP A 82 5.72 -0.93 24.91
CA ASP A 82 4.79 0.21 24.83
C ASP A 82 5.34 1.30 23.90
N LYS A 83 6.64 1.62 24.02
CA LYS A 83 7.32 2.58 23.13
C LYS A 83 7.22 2.15 21.67
N TYR A 84 7.54 0.89 21.36
CA TYR A 84 7.50 0.39 19.98
C TYR A 84 6.07 0.29 19.44
N CYS A 85 5.10 -0.03 20.31
CA CYS A 85 3.69 -0.01 19.97
C CYS A 85 3.26 1.41 19.53
N THR A 86 3.62 2.44 20.29
CA THR A 86 3.35 3.84 19.91
C THR A 86 3.99 4.21 18.58
N LEU A 87 5.26 3.86 18.36
CA LEU A 87 5.97 4.15 17.11
C LEU A 87 5.33 3.47 15.90
N ILE A 88 4.92 2.20 16.04
CA ILE A 88 4.21 1.49 14.97
C ILE A 88 2.86 2.13 14.71
N ASN A 89 2.12 2.55 15.74
CA ASN A 89 0.85 3.23 15.54
C ASN A 89 1.04 4.57 14.78
N SER A 90 2.05 5.35 15.13
CA SER A 90 2.41 6.57 14.38
C SER A 90 2.77 6.29 12.92
N LEU A 91 3.47 5.18 12.64
CA LEU A 91 3.72 4.73 11.26
C LEU A 91 2.41 4.39 10.54
N ILE A 92 1.51 3.62 11.16
CA ILE A 92 0.20 3.27 10.59
C ILE A 92 -0.57 4.55 10.22
N ASP A 93 -0.65 5.51 11.13
CA ASP A 93 -1.36 6.77 10.92
C ASP A 93 -0.73 7.58 9.78
N GLY A 94 0.61 7.63 9.72
CA GLY A 94 1.35 8.25 8.63
C GLY A 94 1.08 7.61 7.27
N PHE A 95 1.01 6.28 7.20
CA PHE A 95 0.65 5.55 5.98
C PHE A 95 -0.80 5.85 5.57
N LYS A 96 -1.75 5.74 6.49
CA LYS A 96 -3.17 6.04 6.18
C LYS A 96 -3.37 7.47 5.69
N LEU A 97 -2.69 8.44 6.29
CA LEU A 97 -2.74 9.83 5.86
C LEU A 97 -2.08 10.03 4.48
N ARG A 98 -0.89 9.46 4.27
CA ARG A 98 -0.16 9.59 3.00
C ARG A 98 -0.94 8.98 1.83
N PHE A 99 -1.69 7.91 2.09
CA PHE A 99 -2.43 7.16 1.08
C PHE A 99 -3.96 7.34 1.18
N SER A 100 -4.44 8.37 1.89
CA SER A 100 -5.88 8.60 2.09
C SER A 100 -6.62 8.82 0.77
N ASP A 101 -6.01 9.56 -0.16
CA ASP A 101 -6.57 9.86 -1.48
C ASP A 101 -6.80 8.62 -2.35
N PHE A 102 -6.19 7.49 -1.99
CA PHE A 102 -6.34 6.20 -2.67
C PHE A 102 -7.40 5.31 -2.01
N SER A 103 -7.53 5.35 -0.68
CA SER A 103 -8.52 4.58 0.06
C SER A 103 -9.94 4.92 -0.40
N ASP A 104 -10.25 6.21 -0.54
CA ASP A 104 -11.60 6.67 -0.87
C ASP A 104 -12.00 6.38 -2.33
N LYS A 105 -11.02 6.23 -3.23
CA LYS A 105 -11.25 6.08 -4.67
C LYS A 105 -11.11 4.64 -5.18
N PHE A 106 -10.47 3.77 -4.39
CA PHE A 106 -10.31 2.36 -4.76
C PHE A 106 -11.54 1.52 -4.40
N ASP A 107 -12.23 1.84 -3.31
CA ASP A 107 -13.54 1.24 -3.00
C ASP A 107 -14.57 1.56 -4.12
N GLU A 108 -14.40 2.67 -4.84
CA GLU A 108 -15.17 3.01 -6.05
C GLU A 108 -14.72 2.24 -7.31
N MET A 109 -13.54 1.60 -7.30
CA MET A 109 -12.99 0.81 -8.41
C MET A 109 -13.16 -0.70 -8.25
N GLU A 110 -13.85 -1.18 -7.21
CA GLU A 110 -14.20 -2.60 -7.03
C GLU A 110 -15.30 -3.01 -8.03
N LEU A 111 -15.02 -2.86 -9.33
CA LEU A 111 -15.95 -2.86 -10.46
C LEU A 111 -16.90 -4.05 -10.49
N PHE A 112 -16.47 -5.20 -9.98
CA PHE A 112 -17.21 -6.46 -9.98
C PHE A 112 -17.66 -6.93 -8.58
N GLY A 113 -17.30 -6.19 -7.52
CA GLY A 113 -17.72 -6.43 -6.13
C GLY A 113 -18.76 -5.43 -5.63
N THR A 114 -18.88 -4.27 -6.27
CA THR A 114 -19.80 -3.21 -5.84
C THR A 114 -21.24 -3.45 -6.26
N ASP A 115 -22.18 -3.17 -5.35
CA ASP A 115 -23.61 -3.09 -5.66
C ASP A 115 -23.90 -1.90 -6.58
N SER A 116 -24.29 -2.19 -7.83
CA SER A 116 -24.64 -1.19 -8.84
C SER A 116 -25.74 -0.20 -8.42
N THR A 117 -26.50 -0.48 -7.36
CA THR A 117 -27.54 0.42 -6.85
C THR A 117 -27.03 1.43 -5.80
N ASN A 118 -25.86 1.18 -5.20
CA ASN A 118 -25.28 2.00 -4.13
C ASN A 118 -24.18 2.97 -4.62
N VAL A 119 -23.95 3.04 -5.93
CA VAL A 119 -22.99 3.94 -6.58
C VAL A 119 -23.68 5.19 -7.14
N PRO A 120 -22.94 6.29 -7.39
CA PRO A 120 -23.49 7.47 -8.05
C PRO A 120 -24.21 7.13 -9.36
N GLY A 121 -25.37 7.77 -9.60
CA GLY A 121 -26.28 7.46 -10.71
C GLY A 121 -25.64 7.37 -12.09
N MET A 122 -24.59 8.15 -12.35
CA MET A 122 -23.86 8.17 -13.62
C MET A 122 -23.12 6.85 -13.93
N PHE A 123 -22.80 6.04 -12.91
CA PHE A 123 -22.06 4.79 -13.08
C PHE A 123 -22.97 3.56 -13.13
N GLN A 124 -24.22 3.66 -12.67
CA GLN A 124 -25.08 2.50 -12.41
C GLN A 124 -25.32 1.65 -13.67
N LEU A 125 -25.71 2.28 -14.78
CA LEU A 125 -26.01 1.57 -16.03
C LEU A 125 -24.75 0.92 -16.64
N GLU A 126 -23.65 1.66 -16.68
CA GLU A 126 -22.36 1.14 -17.18
C GLU A 126 -21.85 -0.02 -16.32
N LEU A 127 -22.02 0.07 -14.99
CA LEU A 127 -21.66 -1.00 -14.06
C LEU A 127 -22.51 -2.26 -14.29
N ILE A 128 -23.82 -2.11 -14.49
CA ILE A 128 -24.68 -3.27 -14.78
C ILE A 128 -24.22 -3.96 -16.07
N GLU A 129 -23.94 -3.19 -17.12
CA GLU A 129 -23.48 -3.74 -18.41
C GLU A 129 -22.12 -4.44 -18.30
N ILE A 130 -21.16 -3.81 -17.61
CA ILE A 130 -19.81 -4.37 -17.45
C ILE A 130 -19.84 -5.63 -16.58
N GLN A 131 -20.62 -5.62 -15.48
CA GLN A 131 -20.78 -6.73 -14.55
C GLN A 131 -21.55 -7.92 -15.12
N ASN A 132 -22.36 -7.73 -16.17
CA ASN A 132 -23.06 -8.85 -16.82
C ASN A 132 -22.32 -9.41 -18.04
N SER A 133 -21.14 -8.88 -18.39
CA SER A 133 -20.31 -9.39 -19.47
C SER A 133 -19.26 -10.39 -18.96
N SER A 134 -19.40 -11.67 -19.33
CA SER A 134 -18.42 -12.72 -19.02
C SER A 134 -17.06 -12.47 -19.69
N GLU A 135 -17.06 -11.85 -20.88
CA GLU A 135 -15.84 -11.46 -21.57
C GLU A 135 -15.09 -10.35 -20.86
N ARG A 136 -15.79 -9.31 -20.40
CA ARG A 136 -15.16 -8.21 -19.67
C ARG A 136 -14.66 -8.65 -18.29
N LYS A 137 -15.38 -9.54 -17.59
CA LYS A 137 -14.87 -10.17 -16.36
C LYS A 137 -13.56 -10.91 -16.57
N ARG A 138 -13.49 -11.71 -17.64
CA ARG A 138 -12.29 -12.47 -17.97
C ARG A 138 -11.14 -11.54 -18.37
N THR A 139 -11.38 -10.60 -19.26
CA THR A 139 -10.33 -9.66 -19.71
C THR A 139 -9.83 -8.76 -18.58
N PHE A 140 -10.70 -8.34 -17.65
CA PHE A 140 -10.31 -7.64 -16.43
C PHE A 140 -9.40 -8.47 -15.52
N ALA A 141 -9.61 -9.79 -15.44
CA ALA A 141 -8.74 -10.68 -14.67
C ALA A 141 -7.42 -11.01 -15.38
N GLU A 142 -7.39 -10.93 -16.71
CA GLU A 142 -6.22 -11.29 -17.55
C GLU A 142 -5.29 -10.12 -17.86
N HIS A 143 -5.78 -8.87 -17.76
CA HIS A 143 -5.05 -7.67 -18.17
C HIS A 143 -5.04 -6.62 -17.06
N ASP A 144 -4.08 -5.70 -17.13
CA ASP A 144 -4.01 -4.56 -16.22
C ASP A 144 -5.13 -3.54 -16.48
N LEU A 145 -5.43 -2.70 -15.48
CA LEU A 145 -6.48 -1.68 -15.55
C LEU A 145 -6.31 -0.72 -16.74
N LEU A 146 -5.08 -0.31 -17.08
CA LEU A 146 -4.86 0.63 -18.19
C LEU A 146 -5.19 -0.04 -19.54
N THR A 147 -4.77 -1.29 -19.72
CA THR A 147 -5.13 -2.09 -20.90
C THR A 147 -6.63 -2.37 -20.94
N PHE A 148 -7.24 -2.73 -19.81
CA PHE A 148 -8.68 -2.98 -19.70
C PHE A 148 -9.49 -1.75 -20.12
N TYR A 149 -9.26 -0.59 -19.51
CA TYR A 149 -9.99 0.65 -19.86
C TYR A 149 -9.56 1.26 -21.20
N GLY A 150 -8.37 0.92 -21.69
CA GLY A 150 -7.87 1.37 -22.99
C GLY A 150 -8.42 0.56 -24.19
N GLN A 151 -8.78 -0.71 -23.99
CA GLN A 151 -9.12 -1.62 -25.09
C GLN A 151 -10.47 -2.34 -24.93
N TYR A 152 -10.90 -2.63 -23.70
CA TYR A 152 -12.06 -3.51 -23.43
C TYR A 152 -13.23 -2.78 -22.73
N ALA A 153 -12.91 -1.69 -22.04
CA ALA A 153 -13.86 -0.78 -21.41
C ALA A 153 -13.59 0.69 -21.84
N THR A 154 -13.60 0.93 -23.15
CA THR A 154 -13.25 2.21 -23.77
C THR A 154 -14.28 3.30 -23.44
N SER A 155 -13.86 4.57 -23.58
CA SER A 155 -14.75 5.72 -23.34
C SER A 155 -15.93 5.83 -24.30
N ASP A 156 -15.92 5.12 -25.43
CA ASP A 156 -17.08 5.05 -26.33
C ASP A 156 -18.18 4.14 -25.79
N LEU A 157 -17.81 3.10 -25.03
CA LEU A 157 -18.74 2.12 -24.46
C LEU A 157 -19.10 2.46 -23.01
N PHE A 158 -18.13 2.93 -22.23
CA PHE A 158 -18.29 3.28 -20.82
C PHE A 158 -17.64 4.63 -20.51
N PRO A 159 -18.19 5.74 -21.03
CA PRO A 159 -17.62 7.07 -20.85
C PRO A 159 -17.42 7.47 -19.39
N PHE A 160 -18.31 7.08 -18.47
CA PHE A 160 -18.18 7.46 -17.06
C PHE A 160 -17.14 6.61 -16.32
N LEU A 161 -17.22 5.28 -16.42
CA LEU A 161 -16.30 4.35 -15.77
C LEU A 161 -14.88 4.48 -16.31
N SER A 162 -14.71 4.53 -17.63
CA SER A 162 -13.37 4.67 -18.24
C SER A 162 -12.71 5.99 -17.85
N LYS A 163 -13.45 7.10 -17.87
CA LYS A 163 -12.91 8.42 -17.51
C LYS A 163 -12.57 8.49 -16.02
N HIS A 164 -13.41 7.90 -15.17
CA HIS A 164 -13.13 7.81 -13.73
C HIS A 164 -11.86 6.98 -13.47
N ALA A 165 -11.77 5.80 -14.07
CA ALA A 165 -10.63 4.92 -13.93
C ALA A 165 -9.33 5.54 -14.48
N LEU A 166 -9.36 6.14 -15.68
CA LEU A 166 -8.20 6.81 -16.26
C LEU A 166 -7.74 8.01 -15.41
N ARG A 167 -8.68 8.76 -14.81
CA ARG A 167 -8.35 9.82 -13.85
C ARG A 167 -7.65 9.24 -12.62
N PHE A 168 -8.14 8.13 -12.07
CA PHE A 168 -7.49 7.46 -10.95
C PHE A 168 -6.09 6.96 -11.31
N LEU A 169 -5.94 6.29 -12.46
CA LEU A 169 -4.66 5.81 -12.98
C LEU A 169 -3.65 6.97 -13.16
N SER A 170 -4.12 8.15 -13.58
CA SER A 170 -3.27 9.34 -13.71
C SER A 170 -2.73 9.87 -12.36
N LEU A 171 -3.42 9.60 -11.24
CA LEU A 171 -2.96 9.97 -9.88
C LEU A 171 -1.80 9.08 -9.39
N PHE A 172 -1.59 7.92 -10.00
CA PHE A 172 -0.40 7.09 -9.74
C PHE A 172 0.73 7.40 -10.71
N GLY A 173 0.39 7.69 -11.97
CA GLY A 173 1.33 8.13 -12.99
C GLY A 173 2.05 9.43 -12.63
N ASN A 174 1.47 10.29 -11.78
CA ASN A 174 2.12 11.53 -11.36
C ASN A 174 2.80 11.47 -9.98
N THR A 175 2.52 10.49 -9.13
CA THR A 175 3.23 10.31 -7.85
C THR A 175 4.46 9.43 -8.00
N TYR A 176 4.37 8.32 -8.74
CA TYR A 176 5.51 7.40 -8.89
C TYR A 176 6.36 7.66 -10.13
N CYS A 177 5.75 8.07 -11.25
CA CYS A 177 6.47 8.37 -12.48
C CYS A 177 7.21 9.72 -12.37
N CYS A 178 6.67 10.72 -11.65
CA CYS A 178 7.42 11.94 -11.35
C CYS A 178 8.60 11.67 -10.43
N GLU A 179 8.45 10.88 -9.36
CA GLU A 179 9.58 10.54 -8.48
C GLU A 179 10.69 9.74 -9.22
N GLN A 180 10.33 8.82 -10.14
CA GLN A 180 11.33 8.14 -10.98
C GLN A 180 11.94 9.04 -12.07
N LEU A 181 11.21 10.03 -12.59
CA LEU A 181 11.75 11.04 -13.50
C LEU A 181 12.76 11.95 -12.79
N PHE A 182 12.43 12.45 -11.59
CA PHE A 182 13.34 13.31 -10.82
C PHE A 182 14.58 12.59 -10.27
N LEU A 183 14.50 11.28 -10.00
CA LEU A 183 15.67 10.48 -9.62
C LEU A 183 16.57 10.10 -10.81
N ASN A 184 16.03 10.07 -12.02
CA ASN A 184 16.80 9.82 -13.25
C ASN A 184 17.40 11.10 -13.85
N GLU A 185 16.86 12.28 -13.55
CA GLU A 185 17.45 13.58 -13.95
C GLU A 185 18.67 13.99 -13.09
N ASN A 186 18.95 13.29 -11.98
CA ASN A 186 20.13 13.50 -11.13
C ASN A 186 21.27 12.49 -11.40
N LYS A 187 21.27 11.84 -12.57
CA LYS A 187 22.35 10.94 -13.04
C LYS A 187 22.91 11.36 -14.40
N CYS A 188 23.11 12.66 -14.61
CA CYS A 188 23.98 13.17 -15.67
C CYS A 188 25.16 13.92 -15.05
#